data_AF-A0A6N2DN63-F1
#
_entry.id   AF-A0A6N2DN63-F1
#
_cell.length_a   1.000
_cell.length_b   1.000
_cell.length_c   1.000
_cell.angle_alpha   90.00
_cell.angle_beta   90.00
_cell.angle_gamma   90.00
#
_symmetry.space_group_name_H-M   'P 1'
#
loop_
_entity.id
_entity.type
_entity.pdbx_description
1 polymer ?
#
loop_
_entity_poly.entity_id
_entity_poly.type
_entity_poly.pdbx_seq_one_letter_code
_entity_poly.pdbx_strand_id
1 'polypeptide(L)'
;MRFIRYNREADLSALARRAYRFDRGVAPEALRRAEAALVRANPHLSDLRTVPRGSIVVIPKVEGLRTGERTLSGGEVAEGLLRQVAQATDSLGETLDGAAMTVIGQADETARIAETDAFRKAVGSMGRDALTLAGKSVEGSGRRAEQAKATLAQQRAVIELVQRDLAELDKRFG
;
A
#
# COMPACT_ATOMS: atom_id res chain seq x y z
N MET A 1 -20.29 -5.00 16.16
CA MET A 1 -20.51 -4.07 15.03
C MET A 1 -20.25 -4.83 13.74
N ARG A 2 -20.97 -4.54 12.66
CA ARG A 2 -20.79 -5.22 11.36
C ARG A 2 -20.42 -4.20 10.30
N PHE A 3 -19.74 -4.65 9.26
CA PHE A 3 -19.20 -3.80 8.22
C PHE A 3 -19.46 -4.41 6.85
N ILE A 4 -19.40 -3.61 5.79
CA ILE A 4 -19.41 -4.11 4.41
C ILE A 4 -18.51 -3.25 3.55
N ARG A 5 -17.84 -3.86 2.57
CA ARG A 5 -17.07 -3.13 1.56
C ARG A 5 -18.02 -2.58 0.51
N TYR A 6 -18.10 -1.26 0.36
CA TYR A 6 -18.88 -0.59 -0.69
C TYR A 6 -18.39 -1.02 -2.08
N ASN A 7 -19.31 -1.39 -2.97
CA ASN A 7 -18.99 -1.93 -4.30
C ASN A 7 -19.64 -1.11 -5.43
N ARG A 8 -19.76 0.21 -5.24
CA ARG A 8 -20.41 1.12 -6.20
C ARG A 8 -21.87 0.78 -6.47
N GLU A 9 -22.62 0.50 -5.42
CA GLU A 9 -24.06 0.39 -5.54
C GLU A 9 -24.66 1.66 -6.15
N ALA A 10 -25.63 1.45 -7.07
CA ALA A 10 -26.27 2.51 -7.82
C ALA A 10 -27.00 3.52 -6.91
N ASP A 11 -27.59 3.01 -5.83
CA ASP A 11 -28.30 3.81 -4.83
C ASP A 11 -28.15 3.20 -3.43
N LEU A 12 -28.63 3.95 -2.44
CA LEU A 12 -28.58 3.54 -1.04
C LEU A 12 -29.48 2.33 -0.76
N SER A 13 -30.57 2.16 -1.52
CA SER A 13 -31.47 1.02 -1.42
C SER A 13 -30.76 -0.28 -1.79
N ALA A 14 -29.94 -0.28 -2.83
CA ALA A 14 -29.14 -1.43 -3.26
C ALA A 14 -28.09 -1.78 -2.20
N LEU A 15 -27.43 -0.79 -1.60
CA LEU A 15 -26.52 -1.01 -0.47
C LEU A 15 -27.27 -1.58 0.74
N ALA A 16 -28.44 -1.03 1.10
CA ALA A 16 -29.26 -1.50 2.21
C ALA A 16 -29.73 -2.95 2.03
N ARG A 17 -30.18 -3.31 0.83
CA ARG A 17 -30.57 -4.69 0.47
C ARG A 17 -29.42 -5.69 0.56
N ARG A 18 -28.18 -5.23 0.37
CA ARG A 18 -26.98 -6.06 0.54
C ARG A 18 -26.53 -6.13 2.01
N ALA A 19 -26.68 -5.03 2.73
CA ALA A 19 -26.28 -4.90 4.12
C ALA A 19 -27.21 -5.62 5.12
N TYR A 20 -28.50 -5.74 4.80
CA TYR A 20 -29.51 -6.37 5.66
C TYR A 20 -30.27 -7.49 4.93
N ARG A 21 -30.72 -8.48 5.70
CA ARG A 21 -31.71 -9.45 5.25
C ARG A 21 -33.11 -8.87 5.47
N PHE A 22 -33.92 -8.94 4.44
CA PHE A 22 -35.34 -8.63 4.48
C PHE A 22 -36.11 -9.94 4.29
N ASP A 23 -37.04 -10.25 5.19
CA ASP A 23 -37.91 -11.40 5.04
C ASP A 23 -38.84 -11.22 3.81
N ARG A 24 -39.47 -12.30 3.36
CA ARG A 24 -40.27 -12.30 2.12
C ARG A 24 -41.33 -11.19 2.15
N GLY A 25 -41.20 -10.24 1.23
CA GLY A 25 -41.97 -9.00 1.22
C GLY A 25 -41.17 -7.87 1.88
N VAL A 26 -40.37 -7.15 1.08
CA VAL A 26 -39.65 -5.96 1.56
C VAL A 26 -40.69 -4.90 1.91
N ALA A 27 -41.05 -4.78 3.19
CA ALA A 27 -41.85 -3.68 3.66
C ALA A 27 -41.10 -2.38 3.33
N PRO A 28 -41.66 -1.45 2.52
CA PRO A 28 -40.98 -0.22 2.13
C PRO A 28 -40.49 0.62 3.32
N GLU A 29 -41.14 0.48 4.47
CA GLU A 29 -40.72 1.11 5.73
C GLU A 29 -39.45 0.49 6.31
N ALA A 30 -39.29 -0.83 6.25
CA ALA A 30 -38.11 -1.51 6.73
C ALA A 30 -36.87 -1.08 5.92
N LEU A 31 -37.01 -0.96 4.60
CA LEU A 31 -35.94 -0.46 3.73
C LEU A 31 -35.55 0.98 4.07
N ARG A 32 -36.54 1.88 4.20
CA ARG A 32 -36.31 3.28 4.60
C ARG A 32 -35.62 3.40 5.97
N ARG A 33 -35.98 2.57 6.95
CA ARG A 33 -35.30 2.54 8.26
C ARG A 33 -33.84 2.09 8.13
N ALA A 34 -33.56 1.07 7.32
CA ALA A 34 -32.19 0.62 7.06
C ALA A 34 -31.35 1.70 6.37
N GLU A 35 -31.89 2.36 5.34
CA GLU A 35 -31.22 3.47 4.64
C GLU A 35 -30.90 4.64 5.58
N ALA A 36 -31.89 5.10 6.36
CA ALA A 36 -31.70 6.18 7.32
C ALA A 36 -30.67 5.82 8.40
N ALA A 37 -30.64 4.56 8.84
CA ALA A 37 -29.63 4.09 9.78
C ALA A 37 -28.23 4.08 9.15
N LEU A 38 -28.10 3.61 7.90
CA LEU A 38 -26.83 3.59 7.18
C LEU A 38 -26.24 4.99 7.01
N VAL A 39 -27.04 5.97 6.57
CA VAL A 39 -26.57 7.37 6.40
C VAL A 39 -26.21 7.99 7.74
N ARG A 40 -27.00 7.73 8.80
CA ARG A 40 -26.70 8.25 10.14
C ARG A 40 -25.38 7.72 10.70
N ALA A 41 -25.11 6.43 10.48
CA ALA A 41 -23.86 5.80 10.90
C ALA A 41 -22.68 6.16 9.97
N ASN A 42 -22.96 6.53 8.72
CA ASN A 42 -21.96 6.80 7.69
C ASN A 42 -22.36 8.07 6.91
N PRO A 43 -22.09 9.27 7.45
CA PRO A 43 -22.53 10.53 6.83
C PRO A 43 -22.08 10.70 5.37
N HIS A 44 -20.92 10.15 5.01
CA HIS A 44 -20.39 10.17 3.65
C HIS A 44 -21.24 9.42 2.62
N LEU A 45 -22.16 8.54 3.05
CA LEU A 45 -23.11 7.87 2.14
C LEU A 45 -24.22 8.78 1.63
N SER A 46 -24.34 10.02 2.12
CA SER A 46 -25.31 11.00 1.62
C SER A 46 -25.10 11.34 0.14
N ASP A 47 -23.86 11.25 -0.34
CA ASP A 47 -23.53 11.33 -1.77
C ASP A 47 -22.63 10.15 -2.18
N LEU A 48 -23.27 9.06 -2.63
CA LEU A 48 -22.58 7.85 -3.09
C LEU A 48 -21.58 8.10 -4.23
N ARG A 49 -21.70 9.18 -5.00
CA ARG A 49 -20.75 9.51 -6.07
C ARG A 49 -19.38 9.90 -5.53
N THR A 50 -19.32 10.35 -4.28
CA THR A 50 -18.07 10.71 -3.60
C THR A 50 -17.42 9.53 -2.90
N VAL A 51 -18.12 8.41 -2.75
CA VAL A 51 -17.66 7.25 -1.99
C VAL A 51 -16.81 6.35 -2.89
N PRO A 52 -15.51 6.19 -2.60
CA PRO A 52 -14.65 5.31 -3.40
C PRO A 52 -15.09 3.85 -3.29
N ARG A 53 -14.89 3.10 -4.38
CA ARG A 53 -15.06 1.64 -4.34
C ARG A 53 -14.11 1.05 -3.30
N GLY A 54 -14.59 0.11 -2.50
CA GLY A 54 -13.81 -0.57 -1.47
C GLY A 54 -13.88 0.09 -0.09
N SER A 55 -14.49 1.27 0.03
CA SER A 55 -14.71 1.92 1.33
C SER A 55 -15.45 1.01 2.31
N ILE A 56 -15.03 1.04 3.57
CA ILE A 56 -15.66 0.28 4.64
C ILE A 56 -16.87 1.06 5.15
N VAL A 57 -18.04 0.45 5.06
CA VAL A 57 -19.31 0.99 5.53
C VAL A 57 -19.70 0.29 6.82
N VAL A 58 -20.00 1.06 7.85
CA VAL A 58 -20.56 0.59 9.11
C VAL A 58 -22.01 0.16 8.91
N ILE A 59 -22.36 -1.03 9.36
CA ILE A 59 -23.75 -1.51 9.38
C ILE A 59 -24.26 -1.43 10.83
N PRO A 60 -25.09 -0.43 11.16
CA PRO A 60 -25.70 -0.34 12.48
C PRO A 60 -26.72 -1.46 12.70
N LYS A 61 -27.05 -1.72 13.97
CA LYS A 61 -28.18 -2.59 14.29
C LYS A 61 -29.47 -1.79 14.07
N VAL A 62 -30.43 -2.39 13.37
CA VAL A 62 -31.77 -1.82 13.17
C VAL A 62 -32.78 -2.82 13.70
N GLU A 63 -33.70 -2.35 14.53
CA GLU A 63 -34.71 -3.20 15.15
C GLU A 63 -35.55 -3.93 14.09
N GLY A 64 -35.73 -5.24 14.28
CA GLY A 64 -36.44 -6.10 13.33
C GLY A 64 -35.66 -6.45 12.05
N LEU A 65 -34.42 -5.97 11.88
CA LEU A 65 -33.58 -6.31 10.73
C LEU A 65 -32.33 -7.09 11.16
N ARG A 66 -31.99 -8.12 10.38
CA ARG A 66 -30.74 -8.88 10.54
C ARG A 66 -29.73 -8.40 9.51
N THR A 67 -28.44 -8.40 9.86
CA THR A 67 -27.37 -8.09 8.90
C THR A 67 -27.25 -9.21 7.86
N GLY A 68 -26.86 -8.86 6.64
CA GLY A 68 -26.59 -9.79 5.55
C GLY A 68 -25.42 -10.74 5.82
N GLU A 69 -25.28 -11.77 4.99
CA GLU A 69 -24.16 -12.73 5.09
C GLU A 69 -22.83 -12.12 4.67
N ARG A 70 -22.85 -11.17 3.73
CA ARG A 70 -21.66 -10.52 3.19
C ARG A 70 -21.11 -9.40 4.08
N THR A 71 -21.57 -9.35 5.33
CA THR A 71 -21.10 -8.35 6.31
C THR A 71 -19.97 -8.94 7.13
N LEU A 72 -18.92 -8.16 7.31
CA LEU A 72 -17.72 -8.50 8.06
C LEU A 72 -17.87 -8.09 9.52
N SER A 73 -17.25 -8.84 10.43
CA SER A 73 -16.97 -8.39 11.78
C SER A 73 -15.86 -7.35 11.80
N GLY A 74 -15.68 -6.68 12.95
CA GLY A 74 -14.57 -5.73 13.12
C GLY A 74 -13.20 -6.39 13.00
N GLY A 75 -13.04 -7.60 13.54
CA GLY A 75 -11.81 -8.39 13.41
C GLY A 75 -11.48 -8.71 11.96
N GLU A 76 -12.46 -9.20 11.18
CA GLU A 76 -12.26 -9.51 9.75
C GLU A 76 -11.88 -8.27 8.92
N VAL A 77 -12.40 -7.09 9.27
CA VAL A 77 -11.99 -5.82 8.62
C VAL A 77 -10.57 -5.47 9.00
N ALA A 78 -10.22 -5.54 10.29
CA ALA A 78 -8.89 -5.23 10.79
C ALA A 78 -7.83 -6.16 10.19
N GLU A 79 -8.05 -7.48 10.23
CA GLU A 79 -7.17 -8.49 9.62
C GLU A 79 -7.02 -8.26 8.10
N GLY A 80 -8.12 -7.93 7.41
CA GLY A 80 -8.09 -7.58 5.99
C GLY A 80 -7.25 -6.35 5.67
N LEU A 81 -7.31 -5.31 6.52
CA LEU A 81 -6.51 -4.09 6.36
C LEU A 81 -5.03 -4.34 6.73
N LEU A 82 -4.77 -5.06 7.83
CA LEU A 82 -3.41 -5.41 8.24
C LEU A 82 -2.69 -6.20 7.15
N ARG A 83 -3.34 -7.19 6.54
CA ARG A 83 -2.79 -7.92 5.39
C ARG A 83 -2.50 -7.03 4.19
N GLN A 84 -3.38 -6.07 3.88
CA GLN A 84 -3.15 -5.13 2.77
C GLN A 84 -1.95 -4.22 3.03
N VAL A 85 -1.80 -3.72 4.25
CA VAL A 85 -0.65 -2.89 4.63
C VAL A 85 0.63 -3.71 4.63
N ALA A 86 0.61 -4.95 5.12
CA ALA A 86 1.75 -5.86 5.07
C ALA A 86 2.20 -6.10 3.62
N GLN A 87 1.28 -6.48 2.73
CA GLN A 87 1.57 -6.69 1.31
C GLN A 87 2.14 -5.43 0.63
N ALA A 88 1.55 -4.26 0.90
CA ALA A 88 2.05 -3.01 0.32
C ALA A 88 3.45 -2.66 0.84
N THR A 89 3.73 -2.95 2.11
CA THR A 89 5.05 -2.73 2.72
C THR A 89 6.10 -3.68 2.12
N ASP A 90 5.75 -4.95 1.91
CA ASP A 90 6.61 -5.94 1.27
C ASP A 90 6.95 -5.53 -0.17
N SER A 91 5.93 -5.18 -0.97
CA SER A 91 6.13 -4.72 -2.35
C SER A 91 6.96 -3.43 -2.44
N LEU A 92 6.81 -2.53 -1.46
CA LEU A 92 7.65 -1.34 -1.37
C LEU A 92 9.11 -1.73 -1.09
N GLY A 93 9.35 -2.67 -0.18
CA GLY A 93 10.68 -3.20 0.12
C GLY A 93 11.37 -3.79 -1.10
N GLU A 94 10.68 -4.66 -1.85
CA GLU A 94 11.21 -5.24 -3.08
C GLU A 94 11.57 -4.18 -4.14
N THR A 95 10.72 -3.16 -4.27
CA THR A 95 10.96 -2.05 -5.22
C THR A 95 12.19 -1.23 -4.83
N LEU A 96 12.33 -0.91 -3.54
CA LEU A 96 13.47 -0.16 -3.02
C LEU A 96 14.78 -0.96 -3.14
N ASP A 97 14.74 -2.25 -2.83
CA ASP A 97 15.86 -3.17 -3.03
C ASP A 97 16.30 -3.20 -4.49
N GLY A 98 15.37 -3.40 -5.43
CA GLY A 98 15.68 -3.41 -6.86
C GLY A 98 16.29 -2.10 -7.36
N ALA A 99 15.75 -0.96 -6.91
CA ALA A 99 16.28 0.35 -7.26
C ALA A 99 17.71 0.56 -6.72
N ALA A 100 17.95 0.21 -5.45
CA ALA A 100 19.27 0.35 -4.84
C ALA A 100 20.30 -0.59 -5.48
N MET A 101 19.94 -1.85 -5.74
CA MET A 101 20.83 -2.80 -6.42
C MET A 101 21.19 -2.34 -7.84
N THR A 102 20.27 -1.67 -8.54
CA THR A 102 20.56 -1.07 -9.86
C THR A 102 21.63 0.00 -9.76
N VAL A 103 21.53 0.90 -8.79
CA VAL A 103 22.53 1.97 -8.58
C VAL A 103 23.89 1.40 -8.18
N ILE A 104 23.90 0.41 -7.27
CA ILE A 104 25.13 -0.26 -6.83
C ILE A 104 25.78 -0.98 -8.01
N GLY A 105 25.01 -1.77 -8.78
CA GLY A 105 25.53 -2.50 -9.93
C GLY A 105 26.09 -1.59 -11.03
N GLN A 106 25.44 -0.44 -11.29
CA GLN A 106 25.97 0.56 -12.23
C GLN A 106 27.29 1.18 -11.76
N ALA A 107 27.42 1.44 -10.46
CA ALA A 107 28.65 1.98 -9.90
C ALA A 107 29.79 0.95 -9.92
N ASP A 108 29.50 -0.30 -9.57
CA ASP A 108 30.47 -1.40 -9.63
C ASP A 108 30.94 -1.65 -11.08
N GLU A 109 30.01 -1.60 -12.04
CA GLU A 109 30.36 -1.72 -13.47
C GLU A 109 31.18 -0.52 -13.96
N THR A 110 30.84 0.70 -13.51
CA THR A 110 31.63 1.90 -13.83
C THR A 110 33.06 1.77 -13.30
N ALA A 111 33.23 1.27 -12.07
CA ALA A 111 34.55 1.02 -11.49
C ALA A 111 35.32 -0.04 -12.27
N ARG A 112 34.66 -1.16 -12.60
CA ARG A 112 35.25 -2.25 -13.39
C ARG A 112 35.72 -1.78 -14.76
N ILE A 113 34.89 -1.02 -15.49
CA ILE A 113 35.26 -0.45 -16.80
C ILE A 113 36.47 0.47 -16.65
N ALA A 114 36.50 1.29 -15.61
CA ALA A 114 37.60 2.23 -15.36
C ALA A 114 38.94 1.54 -15.05
N GLU A 115 38.90 0.31 -14.55
CA GLU A 115 40.08 -0.50 -14.28
C GLU A 115 40.64 -1.18 -15.53
N THR A 116 39.89 -1.24 -16.63
CA THR A 116 40.35 -1.90 -17.86
C THR A 116 41.49 -1.14 -18.54
N ASP A 117 42.46 -1.87 -19.09
CA ASP A 117 43.58 -1.28 -19.83
C ASP A 117 43.12 -0.48 -21.06
N ALA A 118 42.03 -0.91 -21.71
CA ALA A 118 41.45 -0.21 -22.85
C ALA A 118 40.93 1.18 -22.45
N PHE A 119 40.20 1.26 -21.33
CA PHE A 119 39.72 2.53 -20.81
C PHE A 119 40.88 3.44 -20.37
N ARG A 120 41.86 2.90 -19.63
CA ARG A 120 43.03 3.69 -19.19
C ARG A 120 43.83 4.23 -20.36
N LYS A 121 44.04 3.44 -21.42
CA LYS A 121 44.71 3.89 -22.64
C LYS A 121 43.91 4.96 -23.39
N ALA A 122 42.59 4.76 -23.52
CA ALA A 122 41.71 5.71 -24.20
C ALA A 122 41.63 7.06 -23.46
N VAL A 123 41.47 7.05 -22.13
CA VAL A 123 41.44 8.29 -21.35
C VAL A 123 42.83 8.93 -21.27
N GLY A 124 43.89 8.13 -21.18
CA GLY A 124 45.27 8.61 -21.16
C GLY A 124 45.70 9.33 -22.45
N SER A 125 45.18 8.92 -23.61
CA SER A 125 45.47 9.57 -24.89
C SER A 125 44.71 10.90 -25.09
N MET A 126 43.67 11.17 -24.29
CA MET A 126 42.88 12.40 -24.33
C MET A 126 43.45 13.53 -23.48
N GLY A 127 44.53 13.27 -22.72
CA GLY A 127 45.23 14.26 -21.89
C GLY A 127 44.85 14.24 -20.41
N ARG A 128 45.53 15.08 -19.61
CA ARG A 128 45.42 15.10 -18.13
C ARG A 128 44.03 15.49 -17.62
N ASP A 129 43.33 16.36 -18.32
CA ASP A 129 41.99 16.80 -17.90
C ASP A 129 40.96 15.67 -18.05
N ALA A 130 41.08 14.84 -19.09
CA ALA A 130 40.24 13.67 -19.29
C ALA A 130 40.48 12.61 -18.20
N LEU A 131 41.74 12.35 -17.83
CA LEU A 131 42.09 11.48 -16.69
C LEU A 131 41.50 11.99 -15.38
N THR A 132 41.57 13.29 -15.14
CA THR A 132 41.02 13.91 -13.93
C THR A 132 39.49 13.79 -13.89
N LEU A 133 38.81 14.03 -15.01
CA LEU A 133 37.36 13.92 -15.11
C LEU A 133 36.90 12.46 -14.94
N ALA A 134 37.59 11.51 -15.55
CA ALA A 134 37.32 10.08 -15.40
C ALA A 134 37.49 9.63 -13.94
N GLY A 135 38.57 10.03 -13.27
CA GLY A 135 38.78 9.73 -11.84
C GLY A 135 37.66 10.27 -10.95
N LYS A 136 37.25 11.53 -11.16
CA LYS A 136 36.11 12.14 -10.44
C LYS A 136 34.78 11.42 -10.71
N SER A 137 34.57 10.94 -11.93
CA SER A 137 33.38 10.17 -12.30
C SER A 137 33.31 8.83 -11.55
N VAL A 138 34.44 8.10 -11.49
CA VAL A 138 34.54 6.83 -10.74
C VAL A 138 34.33 7.05 -9.25
N GLU A 139 34.99 8.04 -8.65
CA GLU A 139 34.80 8.40 -7.24
C GLU A 139 33.36 8.84 -6.95
N GLY A 140 32.75 9.60 -7.86
CA GLY A 140 31.35 10.02 -7.76
C GLY A 140 30.38 8.85 -7.82
N SER A 141 30.64 7.87 -8.68
CA SER A 141 29.87 6.61 -8.74
C SER A 141 30.04 5.79 -7.46
N GLY A 142 31.26 5.64 -6.94
CA GLY A 142 31.50 4.94 -5.68
C GLY A 142 30.78 5.58 -4.50
N ARG A 143 30.81 6.92 -4.39
CA ARG A 143 30.05 7.64 -3.36
C ARG A 143 28.54 7.44 -3.49
N ARG A 144 27.99 7.43 -4.70
CA ARG A 144 26.56 7.14 -4.93
C ARG A 144 26.20 5.71 -4.52
N ALA A 145 27.06 4.73 -4.78
CA ALA A 145 26.85 3.35 -4.36
C ALA A 145 26.81 3.23 -2.82
N GLU A 146 27.76 3.85 -2.13
CA GLU A 146 27.80 3.83 -0.66
C GLU A 146 26.60 4.55 -0.04
N GLN A 147 26.18 5.68 -0.61
CA GLN A 147 24.94 6.35 -0.21
C GLN A 147 23.69 5.49 -0.46
N ALA A 148 23.63 4.78 -1.59
CA ALA A 148 22.54 3.86 -1.90
C ALA A 148 22.50 2.70 -0.91
N LYS A 149 23.65 2.10 -0.56
CA LYS A 149 23.75 1.04 0.47
C LYS A 149 23.29 1.53 1.85
N ALA A 150 23.75 2.70 2.27
CA ALA A 150 23.36 3.28 3.56
C ALA A 150 21.86 3.58 3.63
N THR A 151 21.32 4.17 2.55
CA THR A 151 19.88 4.45 2.42
C THR A 151 19.07 3.16 2.44
N LEU A 152 19.54 2.13 1.73
CA LEU A 152 18.88 0.83 1.70
C LEU A 152 18.85 0.18 3.09
N ALA A 153 19.96 0.22 3.83
CA ALA A 153 20.01 -0.31 5.18
C ALA A 153 19.02 0.39 6.12
N GLN A 154 18.92 1.72 6.02
CA GLN A 154 17.92 2.49 6.79
C GLN A 154 16.49 2.14 6.39
N GLN A 155 16.20 2.03 5.09
CA GLN A 155 14.88 1.67 4.58
C GLN A 155 14.45 0.28 5.03
N ARG A 156 15.35 -0.71 4.97
CA ARG A 156 15.10 -2.07 5.46
C ARG A 156 14.79 -2.09 6.95
N ALA A 157 15.56 -1.36 7.76
CA ALA A 157 15.29 -1.27 9.19
C ALA A 157 13.90 -0.67 9.50
N VAL A 158 13.45 0.32 8.72
CA VAL A 158 12.10 0.89 8.86
C VAL A 158 11.03 -0.12 8.44
N ILE A 159 11.23 -0.82 7.33
CA ILE A 159 10.30 -1.85 6.84
C ILE A 159 10.16 -2.99 7.85
N GLU A 160 11.27 -3.48 8.41
CA GLU A 160 11.26 -4.51 9.44
C GLU A 160 10.52 -4.04 10.70
N LEU A 161 10.69 -2.78 11.10
CA LEU A 161 9.94 -2.21 12.22
C LEU A 161 8.43 -2.19 11.93
N VAL A 162 8.03 -1.72 10.75
CA VAL A 162 6.61 -1.69 10.35
C VAL A 162 6.04 -3.11 10.30
N GLN A 163 6.76 -4.07 9.74
CA GLN A 163 6.32 -5.48 9.72
C GLN A 163 6.15 -6.07 11.12
N ARG A 164 7.08 -5.75 12.04
CA ARG A 164 6.97 -6.16 13.44
C ARG A 164 5.75 -5.56 14.12
N ASP A 165 5.51 -4.27 13.92
CA ASP A 165 4.35 -3.58 14.48
C ASP A 165 3.04 -4.15 13.92
N LEU A 166 2.99 -4.45 12.62
CA LEU A 166 1.85 -5.11 11.99
C LEU A 166 1.61 -6.51 12.58
N ALA A 167 2.67 -7.30 12.79
CA ALA A 167 2.55 -8.63 13.40
C ALA A 167 2.09 -8.56 14.87
N GLU A 168 2.48 -7.51 15.61
CA GLU A 168 1.98 -7.29 16.97
C GLU A 168 0.51 -6.86 16.97
N LEU A 169 0.10 -6.01 16.04
CA LEU A 169 -1.30 -5.62 15.87
C LEU A 169 -2.16 -6.84 15.49
N ASP A 170 -1.67 -7.71 14.61
CA ASP A 170 -2.35 -8.94 14.23
C ASP A 170 -2.60 -9.85 15.45
N LYS A 171 -1.59 -10.04 16.32
CA LYS A 171 -1.76 -10.80 17.57
C LYS A 171 -2.75 -10.19 18.56
N ARG A 172 -2.94 -8.87 18.51
CA ARG A 172 -3.85 -8.14 19.42
C ARG A 172 -5.29 -8.12 18.91
N PHE A 173 -5.50 -8.22 17.60
CA PHE A 173 -6.80 -8.02 16.95
C PHE A 173 -7.31 -9.22 16.14
N GLY A 174 -6.48 -10.21 15.86
CA GLY A 174 -6.84 -11.54 15.32
C GLY A 174 -7.13 -12.55 16.41
#